data_AF-D7DC64-F1
#
_entry.id   AF-D7DC64-F1
#
_cell.length_a   1.000
_cell.length_b   1.000
_cell.length_c   1.000
_cell.angle_alpha   90.00
_cell.angle_beta   90.00
_cell.angle_gamma   90.00
#
_symmetry.space_group_name_H-M   'P 1'
#
loop_
_entity.id
_entity.type
_entity.pdbx_description
1 polymer ?
#
loop_
_entity_poly.entity_id
_entity_poly.type
_entity_poly.pdbx_seq_one_letter_code
_entity_poly.pdbx_strand_id
1 'polypeptide(L)'
;MRIIGILVDLVYKSLFLKGEEGFRATSSLVKILLLALMLTYFIIDHSLYSSLSIILLILILGITGLSFSWFISSFTLSSIPGLWYAITALLFSYTGLSWPISYMDVFIIYLRTTTFSLILLFFGSIISPVRLANILLKLGLRRNSVAPILLWRAMPYGLKSMQESLAIGELKKENVGKRLGPAMASLLEYSDMVNESNHHRLNTSMKHLLPAENSRKHNLILIIACIIVVILLLKTFTS
;
A
#
# COMPACT_ATOMS: atom_id res chain seq x y z
N MET A 1 18.06 -4.60 15.55
CA MET A 1 16.80 -3.84 15.73
C MET A 1 16.60 -2.83 14.61
N ARG A 2 17.68 -2.23 14.09
CA ARG A 2 17.71 -1.21 13.05
C ARG A 2 16.99 -1.63 11.78
N ILE A 3 17.17 -2.88 11.35
CA ILE A 3 16.48 -3.44 10.17
C ILE A 3 14.96 -3.45 10.36
N ILE A 4 14.48 -3.85 11.53
CA ILE A 4 13.03 -3.90 11.82
C ILE A 4 12.47 -2.48 11.95
N GLY A 5 13.22 -1.56 12.59
CA GLY A 5 12.85 -0.14 12.63
C GLY A 5 12.75 0.48 11.22
N ILE A 6 13.69 0.14 10.32
CA ILE A 6 13.64 0.56 8.91
C ILE A 6 12.42 -0.04 8.21
N LEU A 7 12.12 -1.32 8.40
CA LEU A 7 10.94 -1.94 7.80
C LEU A 7 9.64 -1.28 8.27
N VAL A 8 9.51 -0.98 9.56
CA VAL A 8 8.36 -0.26 10.12
C VAL A 8 8.23 1.13 9.49
N ASP A 9 9.34 1.86 9.35
CA ASP A 9 9.37 3.17 8.68
C ASP A 9 9.00 3.08 7.19
N LEU A 10 9.45 2.03 6.48
CA LEU A 10 9.07 1.78 5.10
C LEU A 10 7.57 1.50 4.95
N VAL A 11 6.97 0.72 5.86
CA VAL A 11 5.52 0.48 5.89
C VAL A 11 4.77 1.77 6.17
N TYR A 12 5.22 2.55 7.16
CA TYR A 12 4.63 3.85 7.49
C TYR A 12 4.65 4.80 6.29
N LYS A 13 5.80 4.95 5.64
CA LYS A 13 5.97 5.85 4.48
C LYS A 13 5.24 5.37 3.23
N SER A 14 5.09 4.06 3.04
CA SER A 14 4.37 3.52 1.87
C SER A 14 2.85 3.59 2.00
N LEU A 15 2.29 3.57 3.21
CA LEU A 15 0.82 3.54 3.38
C LEU A 15 0.24 4.79 4.04
N PHE A 16 0.98 5.52 4.87
CA PHE A 16 0.40 6.52 5.78
C PHE A 16 1.03 7.92 5.68
N LEU A 17 1.88 8.18 4.68
CA LEU A 17 2.66 9.41 4.58
C LEU A 17 1.81 10.69 4.44
N LYS A 18 0.64 10.59 3.79
CA LYS A 18 -0.32 11.69 3.66
C LYS A 18 -1.68 11.31 4.24
N GLY A 19 -2.48 12.30 4.64
CA GLY A 19 -3.86 12.15 5.09
C GLY A 19 -4.86 11.95 3.95
N GLU A 20 -6.08 12.46 4.08
CA GLU A 20 -7.15 12.45 3.06
C GLU A 20 -6.93 13.52 1.97
N GLU A 21 -5.75 13.52 1.36
CA GLU A 21 -5.35 14.49 0.33
C GLU A 21 -4.89 13.79 -0.96
N GLY A 22 -4.73 14.57 -2.04
CA GLY A 22 -4.21 14.08 -3.32
C GLY A 22 -5.09 13.00 -3.96
N PHE A 23 -4.48 11.86 -4.30
CA PHE A 23 -5.20 10.73 -4.89
C PHE A 23 -6.17 10.04 -3.92
N ARG A 24 -6.11 10.27 -2.60
CA ARG A 24 -7.14 9.73 -1.69
C ARG A 24 -8.49 10.39 -1.90
N ALA A 25 -8.48 11.68 -2.18
CA ALA A 25 -9.66 12.48 -2.46
C ALA A 25 -10.22 12.31 -3.90
N THR A 26 -9.76 11.35 -4.72
CA THR A 26 -10.32 11.12 -6.06
C THR A 26 -11.40 10.06 -6.05
N SER A 27 -12.32 10.11 -7.04
CA SER A 27 -13.47 9.20 -7.16
C SER A 27 -13.06 7.71 -7.03
N SER A 28 -13.82 6.92 -6.28
CA SER A 28 -13.50 5.50 -6.07
C SER A 28 -13.60 4.70 -7.37
N LEU A 29 -14.52 5.07 -8.26
CA LEU A 29 -14.71 4.43 -9.56
C LEU A 29 -13.47 4.54 -10.44
N VAL A 30 -12.87 5.73 -10.54
CA VAL A 30 -11.67 5.92 -11.38
C VAL A 30 -10.48 5.13 -10.82
N LYS A 31 -10.35 5.00 -9.50
CA LYS A 31 -9.29 4.17 -8.89
C LYS A 31 -9.46 2.70 -9.24
N ILE A 32 -10.69 2.18 -9.11
CA ILE A 32 -11.01 0.78 -9.44
C ILE A 32 -10.77 0.52 -10.93
N LEU A 33 -11.19 1.46 -11.79
CA LEU A 33 -10.95 1.40 -13.22
C LEU A 33 -9.45 1.35 -13.53
N LEU A 34 -8.66 2.25 -12.94
CA LEU A 34 -7.20 2.28 -13.13
C LEU A 34 -6.55 0.97 -12.66
N LEU A 35 -6.96 0.44 -11.50
CA LEU A 35 -6.45 -0.83 -10.98
C LEU A 35 -6.76 -1.98 -11.97
N ALA A 36 -8.01 -2.06 -12.44
CA ALA A 36 -8.41 -3.09 -13.38
C ALA A 36 -7.63 -2.99 -14.70
N LEU A 37 -7.43 -1.77 -15.23
CA LEU A 37 -6.65 -1.54 -16.44
C LEU A 37 -5.16 -1.91 -16.27
N MET A 38 -4.55 -1.52 -15.15
CA MET A 38 -3.15 -1.86 -14.86
C MET A 38 -2.94 -3.37 -14.71
N LEU A 39 -3.85 -4.05 -14.01
CA LEU A 39 -3.77 -5.50 -13.84
C LEU A 39 -4.03 -6.24 -15.16
N THR A 40 -5.03 -5.83 -15.95
CA THR A 40 -5.31 -6.45 -17.25
C THR A 40 -4.14 -6.30 -18.21
N TYR A 41 -3.58 -5.08 -18.33
CA TYR A 41 -2.38 -4.85 -19.13
C TYR A 41 -1.19 -5.70 -18.68
N PHE A 42 -0.95 -5.81 -17.37
CA PHE A 42 0.11 -6.63 -16.79
C PHE A 42 -0.07 -8.15 -17.02
N ILE A 43 -1.32 -8.62 -17.06
CA ILE A 43 -1.62 -10.05 -17.26
C ILE A 43 -1.50 -10.43 -18.73
N ILE A 44 -2.04 -9.61 -19.64
CA ILE A 44 -2.06 -9.90 -21.08
C ILE A 44 -0.64 -9.86 -21.67
N ASP A 45 0.12 -8.80 -21.39
CA ASP A 45 1.46 -8.65 -21.94
C ASP A 45 2.51 -9.15 -20.94
N HIS A 46 3.10 -10.31 -21.27
CA HIS A 46 4.17 -10.93 -20.48
C HIS A 46 5.56 -10.31 -20.69
N SER A 47 5.68 -9.31 -21.55
CA SER A 47 6.96 -8.66 -21.86
C SER A 47 7.51 -7.86 -20.68
N LEU A 48 8.83 -7.58 -20.71
CA LEU A 48 9.47 -6.65 -19.78
C LEU A 48 8.94 -5.22 -19.93
N TYR A 49 8.51 -4.84 -21.13
CA TYR A 49 8.03 -3.49 -21.44
C TYR A 49 6.75 -3.16 -20.67
N SER A 50 5.85 -4.13 -20.49
CA SER A 50 4.63 -3.93 -19.69
C SER A 50 4.97 -3.59 -18.23
N SER A 51 5.91 -4.33 -17.64
CA SER A 51 6.33 -4.12 -16.24
C SER A 51 7.02 -2.77 -16.05
N LEU A 52 7.94 -2.41 -16.94
CA LEU A 52 8.66 -1.13 -16.89
C LEU A 52 7.72 0.08 -17.08
N SER A 53 6.78 0.00 -18.02
CA SER A 53 5.83 1.09 -18.26
C SER A 53 4.88 1.32 -17.08
N ILE A 54 4.43 0.24 -16.42
CA ILE A 54 3.64 0.31 -15.19
C ILE A 54 4.44 0.94 -14.04
N ILE A 55 5.68 0.50 -13.82
CA ILE A 55 6.56 1.08 -12.78
C ILE A 55 6.76 2.58 -13.05
N LEU A 56 7.02 2.97 -14.30
CA LEU A 56 7.18 4.36 -14.69
C LEU A 56 5.90 5.18 -14.44
N LEU A 57 4.73 4.61 -14.79
CA LEU A 57 3.45 5.27 -14.53
C LEU A 57 3.21 5.46 -13.03
N ILE A 58 3.50 4.44 -12.21
CA ILE A 58 3.39 4.54 -10.74
C ILE A 58 4.41 5.54 -10.18
N LEU A 59 5.61 5.68 -10.77
CA LEU A 59 6.57 6.70 -10.38
C LEU A 59 6.02 8.11 -10.64
N ILE A 60 5.48 8.37 -11.84
CA ILE A 60 4.91 9.67 -12.21
C ILE A 60 3.70 10.01 -11.32
N LEU A 61 2.80 9.04 -11.10
CA LEU A 61 1.67 9.22 -10.20
C LEU A 61 2.15 9.41 -8.75
N GLY A 62 3.10 8.61 -8.28
CA GLY A 62 3.66 8.72 -6.93
C GLY A 62 4.20 10.11 -6.62
N ILE A 63 4.98 10.68 -7.55
CA ILE A 63 5.57 12.03 -7.41
C ILE A 63 4.48 13.12 -7.40
N THR A 64 3.47 13.01 -8.26
CA THR A 64 2.46 14.08 -8.43
C THR A 64 1.46 14.17 -7.27
N GLY A 65 1.08 13.05 -6.63
CA GLY A 65 0.04 13.06 -5.59
C GLY A 65 0.50 12.71 -4.18
N LEU A 66 1.48 11.81 -4.04
CA LEU A 66 1.92 11.30 -2.74
C LEU A 66 3.22 12.00 -2.34
N SER A 67 4.36 11.51 -2.79
CA SER A 67 5.67 12.13 -2.66
C SER A 67 6.73 11.24 -3.32
N PHE A 68 7.93 11.77 -3.54
CA PHE A 68 9.07 10.95 -3.97
C PHE A 68 9.50 9.95 -2.87
N SER A 69 9.42 10.34 -1.59
CA SER A 69 9.72 9.46 -0.46
C SER A 69 8.78 8.25 -0.41
N TRP A 70 7.49 8.44 -0.75
CA TRP A 70 6.53 7.36 -0.86
C TRP A 70 6.94 6.34 -1.92
N PHE A 71 7.40 6.81 -3.09
CA PHE A 71 7.80 5.93 -4.18
C PHE A 71 9.02 5.08 -3.79
N ILE A 72 10.07 5.71 -3.23
CA ILE A 72 11.26 4.97 -2.77
C ILE A 72 10.85 3.90 -1.76
N SER A 73 10.08 4.27 -0.74
CA SER A 73 9.68 3.33 0.30
C SER A 73 8.83 2.18 -0.26
N SER A 74 7.87 2.48 -1.13
CA SER A 74 7.01 1.48 -1.76
C SER A 74 7.77 0.56 -2.71
N PHE A 75 8.71 1.12 -3.49
CA PHE A 75 9.58 0.34 -4.36
C PHE A 75 10.48 -0.61 -3.56
N THR A 76 11.14 -0.12 -2.51
CA THR A 76 11.97 -0.95 -1.62
C THR A 76 11.17 -2.03 -0.90
N LEU A 77 9.91 -1.77 -0.56
CA LEU A 77 9.06 -2.77 0.08
C LEU A 77 8.57 -3.82 -0.92
N SER A 78 8.22 -3.39 -2.14
CA SER A 78 7.83 -4.27 -3.24
C SER A 78 8.99 -5.13 -3.78
N SER A 79 10.23 -4.71 -3.60
CA SER A 79 11.41 -5.47 -4.03
C SER A 79 11.71 -6.67 -3.15
N ILE A 80 11.24 -6.69 -1.90
CA ILE A 80 11.42 -7.82 -0.98
C ILE A 80 10.82 -9.12 -1.54
N PRO A 81 9.51 -9.19 -1.87
CA PRO A 81 8.95 -10.40 -2.47
C PRO A 81 9.58 -10.69 -3.84
N GLY A 82 9.87 -9.66 -4.65
CA GLY A 82 10.50 -9.86 -5.95
C GLY A 82 11.87 -10.53 -5.86
N LEU A 83 12.74 -10.09 -4.93
CA LEU A 83 14.04 -10.70 -4.69
C LEU A 83 13.88 -12.13 -4.17
N TRP A 84 12.94 -12.35 -3.24
CA TRP A 84 12.66 -13.68 -2.71
C TRP A 84 12.28 -14.68 -3.82
N TYR A 85 11.33 -14.33 -4.68
CA TYR A 85 10.89 -15.19 -5.78
C TYR A 85 11.98 -15.39 -6.84
N ALA A 86 12.78 -14.35 -7.14
CA ALA A 86 13.90 -14.47 -8.07
C ALA A 86 15.01 -15.39 -7.54
N ILE A 87 15.39 -15.23 -6.27
CA ILE A 87 16.43 -16.06 -5.63
C ILE A 87 15.97 -17.51 -5.52
N THR A 88 14.72 -17.74 -5.10
CA THR A 88 14.18 -19.10 -5.01
C THR A 88 14.12 -19.78 -6.37
N ALA A 89 13.68 -19.08 -7.42
CA ALA A 89 13.70 -19.62 -8.79
C ALA A 89 15.13 -20.01 -9.23
N LEU A 90 16.12 -19.17 -8.93
CA LEU A 90 17.52 -19.44 -9.25
C LEU A 90 18.08 -20.64 -8.47
N LEU A 91 17.76 -20.79 -7.18
CA LEU A 91 18.14 -21.96 -6.38
C LEU A 91 17.49 -23.25 -6.89
N PHE A 92 16.22 -23.20 -7.29
CA PHE A 92 15.53 -24.36 -7.88
C PHE A 92 16.11 -24.75 -9.25
N SER A 93 16.61 -23.78 -10.02
CA SER A 93 17.31 -24.06 -11.27
C SER A 93 18.64 -24.77 -11.02
N TYR A 94 19.40 -24.39 -9.99
CA TYR A 94 20.69 -25.03 -9.67
C TYR A 94 20.56 -26.43 -9.05
N THR A 95 19.48 -26.68 -8.31
CA THR A 95 19.22 -27.99 -7.70
C THR A 95 18.65 -29.01 -8.69
N GLY A 96 18.39 -28.63 -9.94
CA GLY A 96 17.83 -29.50 -10.98
C GLY A 96 16.36 -29.86 -10.77
N LEU A 97 15.68 -29.23 -9.82
CA LEU A 97 14.26 -29.45 -9.52
C LEU A 97 13.33 -28.75 -10.52
N SER A 98 13.85 -27.82 -11.31
CA SER A 98 13.11 -27.06 -12.32
C SER A 98 13.88 -26.99 -13.63
N TRP A 99 13.17 -26.64 -14.72
CA TRP A 99 13.78 -26.37 -16.02
C TRP A 99 14.89 -25.32 -15.88
N PRO A 100 16.00 -25.42 -16.63
CA PRO A 100 17.09 -24.45 -16.52
C PRO A 100 16.58 -23.05 -16.88
N ILE A 101 16.57 -22.15 -15.90
CA ILE A 101 16.12 -20.77 -16.03
C ILE A 101 17.33 -19.91 -16.37
N SER A 102 17.23 -19.05 -17.40
CA SER A 102 18.28 -18.09 -17.73
C SER A 102 18.32 -16.94 -16.71
N TYR A 103 19.47 -16.27 -16.57
CA TYR A 103 19.56 -15.06 -15.75
C TYR A 103 18.56 -13.97 -16.18
N MET A 104 18.22 -13.90 -17.47
CA MET A 104 17.20 -12.97 -17.98
C MET A 104 15.80 -13.31 -17.47
N ASP A 105 15.47 -14.60 -17.36
CA ASP A 105 14.18 -15.05 -16.84
C ASP A 105 14.07 -14.77 -15.34
N VAL A 106 15.16 -14.92 -14.58
CA VAL A 106 15.23 -14.51 -13.16
C VAL A 106 14.96 -13.01 -13.01
N PHE A 107 15.53 -12.20 -13.90
CA PHE A 107 15.30 -10.76 -13.91
C PHE A 107 13.85 -10.40 -14.29
N ILE A 108 13.24 -11.13 -15.23
CA ILE A 108 11.82 -10.99 -15.58
C ILE A 108 10.95 -11.32 -14.37
N ILE A 109 11.23 -12.44 -13.67
CA ILE A 109 10.50 -12.83 -12.45
C ILE A 109 10.62 -11.72 -11.40
N TYR A 110 11.82 -11.20 -11.15
CA TYR A 110 12.03 -10.08 -10.24
C TYR A 110 11.16 -8.87 -10.61
N LEU A 111 11.28 -8.37 -11.84
CA LEU A 111 10.56 -7.18 -12.27
C LEU A 111 9.04 -7.36 -12.27
N ARG A 112 8.52 -8.50 -12.72
CA ARG A 112 7.08 -8.76 -12.73
C ARG A 112 6.51 -8.81 -11.31
N THR A 113 7.21 -9.49 -10.41
CA THR A 113 6.74 -9.66 -9.04
C THR A 113 6.80 -8.35 -8.26
N THR A 114 7.86 -7.56 -8.45
CA THR A 114 7.96 -6.20 -7.88
C THR A 114 6.86 -5.29 -8.43
N THR A 115 6.61 -5.32 -9.74
CA THR A 115 5.54 -4.53 -10.37
C THR A 115 4.18 -4.87 -9.79
N PHE A 116 3.84 -6.16 -9.69
CA PHE A 116 2.57 -6.60 -9.10
C PHE A 116 2.41 -6.12 -7.66
N SER A 117 3.45 -6.31 -6.82
CA SER A 117 3.43 -5.82 -5.45
C SER A 117 3.31 -4.29 -5.38
N LEU A 118 3.94 -3.56 -6.30
CA LEU A 118 3.89 -2.11 -6.37
C LEU A 118 2.51 -1.60 -6.77
N ILE A 119 1.80 -2.26 -7.70
CA ILE A 119 0.41 -1.96 -8.05
C ILE A 119 -0.49 -2.06 -6.81
N LEU A 120 -0.35 -3.14 -6.03
CA LEU A 120 -1.14 -3.36 -4.82
C LEU A 120 -0.84 -2.30 -3.76
N LEU A 121 0.43 -1.95 -3.54
CA LEU A 121 0.82 -0.90 -2.59
C LEU A 121 0.33 0.48 -3.03
N PHE A 122 0.43 0.80 -4.32
CA PHE A 122 -0.12 2.05 -4.86
C PHE A 122 -1.63 2.12 -4.64
N PHE A 123 -2.37 1.05 -4.92
CA PHE A 123 -3.81 1.04 -4.67
C PHE A 123 -4.13 1.16 -3.17
N GLY A 124 -3.42 0.40 -2.33
CA GLY A 124 -3.53 0.49 -0.87
C GLY A 124 -3.31 1.91 -0.34
N SER A 125 -2.31 2.62 -0.89
CA SER A 125 -1.95 3.97 -0.43
C SER A 125 -2.95 5.05 -0.88
N ILE A 126 -3.69 4.85 -1.98
CA ILE A 126 -4.69 5.81 -2.49
C ILE A 126 -6.12 5.52 -2.02
N ILE A 127 -6.39 4.40 -1.34
CA ILE A 127 -7.70 4.13 -0.75
C ILE A 127 -8.01 5.19 0.31
N SER A 128 -9.24 5.71 0.29
CA SER A 128 -9.75 6.64 1.30
C SER A 128 -10.50 5.83 2.38
N PRO A 129 -10.04 5.82 3.64
CA PRO A 129 -10.76 5.17 4.74
C PRO A 129 -12.17 5.75 4.93
N VAL A 130 -12.38 7.05 4.68
CA VAL A 130 -13.72 7.67 4.77
C VAL A 130 -14.68 7.07 3.75
N ARG A 131 -14.21 6.83 2.53
CA ARG A 131 -15.06 6.23 1.48
C ARG A 131 -15.32 4.77 1.72
N LEU A 132 -14.35 4.02 2.23
CA LEU A 132 -14.58 2.64 2.67
C LEU A 132 -15.64 2.59 3.76
N ALA A 133 -15.58 3.49 4.76
CA ALA A 133 -16.58 3.60 5.79
C ALA A 133 -17.98 3.87 5.24
N ASN A 134 -18.09 4.80 4.30
CA ASN A 134 -19.36 5.11 3.63
C ASN A 134 -19.90 3.94 2.78
N ILE A 135 -19.02 3.16 2.14
CA ILE A 135 -19.42 1.95 1.41
C ILE A 135 -19.96 0.90 2.38
N LEU A 136 -19.25 0.63 3.49
CA LEU A 136 -19.71 -0.31 4.51
C LEU A 136 -21.04 0.12 5.14
N LEU A 137 -21.24 1.43 5.34
CA LEU A 137 -22.51 1.97 5.82
C LEU A 137 -23.65 1.67 4.84
N LYS A 138 -23.42 1.88 3.53
CA LYS A 138 -24.42 1.59 2.47
C LYS A 138 -24.74 0.11 2.35
N LEU A 139 -23.79 -0.77 2.67
CA LEU A 139 -23.99 -2.22 2.73
C LEU A 139 -24.73 -2.69 3.99
N GLY A 140 -25.11 -1.79 4.89
CA GLY A 140 -25.87 -2.12 6.11
C GLY A 140 -25.00 -2.47 7.33
N LEU A 141 -23.67 -2.45 7.21
CA LEU A 141 -22.73 -2.80 8.28
C LEU A 141 -22.46 -1.61 9.23
N ARG A 142 -23.52 -1.03 9.80
CA ARG A 142 -23.47 0.26 10.54
C ARG A 142 -22.55 0.30 11.76
N ARG A 143 -22.31 -0.84 12.41
CA ARG A 143 -21.40 -0.95 13.58
C ARG A 143 -19.94 -1.04 13.15
N ASN A 144 -19.67 -1.72 12.04
CA ASN A 144 -18.32 -1.97 11.55
C ASN A 144 -17.85 -0.92 10.54
N SER A 145 -18.74 -0.06 10.06
CA SER A 145 -18.43 0.98 9.08
C SER A 145 -17.38 1.99 9.56
N VAL A 146 -17.21 2.16 10.87
CA VAL A 146 -16.21 3.08 11.44
C VAL A 146 -14.80 2.47 11.49
N ALA A 147 -14.69 1.15 11.39
CA ALA A 147 -13.43 0.42 11.55
C ALA A 147 -12.33 0.89 10.58
N PRO A 148 -12.58 1.13 9.27
CA PRO A 148 -11.55 1.62 8.37
C PRO A 148 -10.93 2.94 8.83
N ILE A 149 -11.73 3.85 9.40
CA ILE A 149 -11.26 5.16 9.87
C ILE A 149 -10.43 5.02 11.13
N LEU A 150 -10.90 4.22 12.09
CA LEU A 150 -10.19 3.98 13.35
C LEU A 150 -8.85 3.29 13.09
N LEU A 151 -8.83 2.25 12.25
CA LEU A 151 -7.61 1.58 11.85
C LEU A 151 -6.64 2.54 11.18
N TRP A 152 -7.12 3.39 10.27
CA TRP A 152 -6.26 4.34 9.56
C TRP A 152 -5.70 5.45 10.46
N ARG A 153 -6.32 5.72 11.60
CA ARG A 153 -5.83 6.67 12.62
C ARG A 153 -4.91 6.00 13.64
N ALA A 154 -5.23 4.79 14.07
CA ALA A 154 -4.49 4.06 15.10
C ALA A 154 -3.19 3.43 14.56
N MET A 155 -3.20 2.92 13.33
CA MET A 155 -2.03 2.25 12.72
C MET A 155 -0.79 3.15 12.63
N PRO A 156 -0.86 4.41 12.14
CA PRO A 156 0.28 5.33 12.17
C PRO A 156 0.86 5.53 13.56
N TYR A 157 0.00 5.63 14.58
CA TYR A 157 0.41 5.81 15.97
C TYR A 157 1.13 4.57 16.50
N GLY A 158 0.59 3.38 16.25
CA GLY A 158 1.21 2.10 16.61
C GLY A 158 2.56 1.88 15.95
N LEU A 159 2.68 2.15 14.65
CA LEU A 159 3.94 2.02 13.92
C LEU A 159 5.01 2.98 14.49
N LYS A 160 4.62 4.22 14.81
CA LYS A 160 5.53 5.20 15.42
C LYS A 160 5.97 4.79 16.83
N SER A 161 5.03 4.35 17.67
CA SER A 161 5.36 3.87 19.02
C SER A 161 6.25 2.62 18.99
N MET A 162 6.02 1.73 18.02
CA MET A 162 6.91 0.58 17.79
C MET A 162 8.32 1.03 17.39
N GLN A 163 8.44 2.02 16.50
CA GLN A 163 9.74 2.58 16.12
C GLN A 163 10.49 3.17 17.32
N GLU A 164 9.81 3.95 18.16
CA GLU A 164 10.37 4.55 19.38
C GLU A 164 10.79 3.47 20.38
N SER A 165 9.94 2.47 20.62
CA SER A 165 10.25 1.34 21.51
C SER A 165 11.46 0.54 21.03
N LEU A 166 11.58 0.30 19.72
CA LEU A 166 12.74 -0.37 19.12
C LEU A 166 14.01 0.47 19.27
N ALA A 167 13.94 1.79 19.07
CA ALA A 167 15.09 2.69 19.25
C ALA A 167 15.58 2.70 20.71
N ILE A 168 14.66 2.75 21.68
CA ILE A 168 15.00 2.61 23.11
C ILE A 168 15.61 1.24 23.41
N GLY A 169 15.11 0.19 22.76
CA GLY A 169 15.67 -1.15 22.82
C GLY A 169 17.11 -1.23 22.34
N GLU A 170 17.45 -0.50 21.27
CA GLU A 170 18.82 -0.43 20.75
C GLU A 170 19.77 0.21 21.75
N LEU A 171 19.37 1.34 22.34
CA LEU A 171 20.17 2.03 23.35
C LEU A 171 20.43 1.14 24.57
N LYS A 172 19.45 0.30 24.93
CA LYS A 172 19.52 -0.65 26.06
C LYS A 172 20.08 -2.03 25.68
N LYS A 173 20.45 -2.26 24.41
CA LYS A 173 20.94 -3.56 23.88
C LYS A 173 20.01 -4.74 24.20
N GLU A 174 18.70 -4.53 24.12
CA GLU A 174 17.71 -5.58 24.38
C GLU A 174 17.30 -6.34 23.10
N ASN A 175 16.63 -7.47 23.27
CA ASN A 175 16.04 -8.22 22.15
C ASN A 175 14.73 -7.58 21.67
N VAL A 176 14.45 -7.70 20.37
CA VAL A 176 13.26 -7.10 19.72
C VAL A 176 11.96 -7.55 20.38
N GLY A 177 11.84 -8.84 20.69
CA GLY A 177 10.62 -9.40 21.29
C GLY A 177 10.26 -8.76 22.63
N LYS A 178 11.26 -8.36 23.44
CA LYS A 178 11.02 -7.69 24.73
C LYS A 178 10.47 -6.27 24.57
N ARG A 179 10.64 -5.65 23.39
CA ARG A 179 10.17 -4.30 23.07
C ARG A 179 8.80 -4.25 22.41
N LEU A 180 8.28 -5.39 21.95
CA LEU A 180 6.91 -5.50 21.47
C LEU A 180 5.91 -5.24 22.60
N GLY A 181 6.15 -5.78 23.81
CA GLY A 181 5.28 -5.58 24.97
C GLY A 181 5.03 -4.09 25.28
N PRO A 182 6.08 -3.27 25.47
CA PRO A 182 5.94 -1.82 25.67
C PRO A 182 5.24 -1.10 24.52
N ALA A 183 5.48 -1.49 23.26
CA ALA A 183 4.81 -0.89 22.10
C ALA A 183 3.33 -1.28 21.99
N MET A 184 2.94 -2.46 22.51
CA MET A 184 1.54 -2.84 22.63
C MET A 184 0.86 -2.16 23.81
N ALA A 185 1.57 -1.97 24.93
CA ALA A 185 1.05 -1.26 26.09
C ALA A 185 0.67 0.18 25.74
N SER A 186 1.51 0.91 25.00
CA SER A 186 1.20 2.26 24.52
C SER A 186 -0.01 2.31 23.58
N LEU A 187 -0.22 1.26 22.77
CA LEU A 187 -1.40 1.12 21.92
C LEU A 187 -2.67 0.86 22.73
N LEU A 188 -2.58 0.07 23.80
CA LEU A 188 -3.69 -0.18 24.72
C LEU A 188 -4.06 1.09 25.49
N GLU A 189 -3.06 1.82 26.00
CA GLU A 189 -3.27 3.13 26.65
C GLU A 189 -3.95 4.12 25.69
N TYR A 190 -3.53 4.15 24.41
CA TYR A 190 -4.19 4.96 23.40
C TYR A 190 -5.64 4.52 23.18
N SER A 191 -5.91 3.22 23.13
CA SER A 191 -7.27 2.67 23.03
C SER A 191 -8.13 3.10 24.21
N ASP A 192 -7.61 3.01 25.43
CA ASP A 192 -8.33 3.38 26.65
C ASP A 192 -8.63 4.89 26.67
N MET A 193 -7.68 5.72 26.26
CA MET A 193 -7.89 7.17 26.12
C MET A 193 -8.95 7.50 25.06
N VAL A 194 -8.96 6.78 23.92
CA VAL A 194 -10.02 6.93 22.90
C VAL A 194 -11.37 6.48 23.44
N ASN A 195 -11.41 5.42 24.24
CA ASN A 195 -12.63 4.92 24.86
C ASN A 195 -13.18 5.91 25.89
N GLU A 196 -12.33 6.44 26.77
CA GLU A 196 -12.71 7.42 27.78
C GLU A 196 -13.20 8.71 27.15
N SER A 197 -12.46 9.26 26.19
CA SER A 197 -12.84 10.49 25.47
C SER A 197 -14.14 10.36 24.67
N ASN A 198 -14.49 9.14 24.24
CA ASN A 198 -15.72 8.88 23.49
C ASN A 198 -16.75 8.07 24.28
N HIS A 199 -16.66 8.02 25.61
CA HIS A 199 -17.45 7.11 26.44
C HIS A 199 -18.96 7.17 26.14
N HIS A 200 -19.50 8.38 25.94
CA HIS A 200 -20.90 8.61 25.61
C HIS A 200 -21.30 8.24 24.16
N ARG A 201 -20.34 7.99 23.28
CA ARG A 201 -20.51 7.72 21.84
C ARG A 201 -20.08 6.32 21.40
N LEU A 202 -19.39 5.56 22.25
CA LEU A 202 -18.81 4.24 21.94
C LEU A 202 -19.81 3.21 21.40
N ASN A 203 -21.05 3.22 21.88
CA ASN A 203 -22.07 2.25 21.48
C ASN A 203 -23.01 2.76 20.37
N THR A 204 -22.75 3.95 19.82
CA THR A 204 -23.59 4.51 18.77
C THR A 204 -23.17 4.01 17.40
N SER A 205 -24.12 3.42 16.68
CA SER A 205 -23.91 3.06 15.27
C SER A 205 -23.78 4.32 14.41
N MET A 206 -22.95 4.27 13.37
CA MET A 206 -22.87 5.34 12.39
C MET A 206 -24.25 5.55 11.73
N LYS A 207 -24.79 6.77 11.82
CA LYS A 207 -26.13 7.10 11.29
C LYS A 207 -26.09 7.79 9.93
N HIS A 208 -25.05 8.57 9.68
CA HIS A 208 -24.93 9.41 8.49
C HIS A 208 -23.61 9.14 7.77
N LEU A 209 -23.64 9.39 6.46
CA LEU A 209 -22.44 9.36 5.62
C LEU A 209 -21.49 10.47 6.06
N LEU A 210 -20.20 10.15 6.10
CA LEU A 210 -19.17 11.16 6.33
C LEU A 210 -18.94 11.97 5.05
N PRO A 211 -18.73 13.30 5.15
CA PRO A 211 -18.43 14.12 3.99
C PRO A 211 -17.12 13.64 3.36
N ALA A 212 -17.15 13.31 2.07
CA ALA A 212 -15.99 12.92 1.29
C ALA A 212 -15.77 13.94 0.18
N GLU A 213 -14.72 14.74 0.31
CA GLU A 213 -14.37 15.72 -0.72
C GLU A 213 -13.76 15.04 -1.96
N ASN A 214 -14.05 15.63 -3.11
CA ASN A 214 -13.57 15.17 -4.41
C ASN A 214 -12.60 16.19 -5.01
N SER A 215 -11.34 15.80 -5.17
CA SER A 215 -10.36 16.65 -5.86
C SER A 215 -10.48 16.48 -7.37
N ARG A 216 -11.00 17.52 -8.06
CA ARG A 216 -11.13 17.52 -9.53
C ARG A 216 -9.78 17.38 -10.25
N LYS A 217 -8.74 18.07 -9.77
CA LYS A 217 -7.39 18.07 -10.37
C LYS A 217 -6.81 16.66 -10.43
N HIS A 218 -6.80 15.95 -9.30
CA HIS A 218 -6.26 14.59 -9.22
C HIS A 218 -7.13 13.57 -9.94
N ASN A 219 -8.45 13.79 -10.02
CA ASN A 219 -9.34 12.92 -10.78
C ASN A 219 -9.02 12.99 -12.28
N LEU A 220 -8.73 14.19 -12.80
CA LEU A 220 -8.32 14.39 -14.19
C LEU A 220 -6.99 13.67 -14.49
N ILE A 221 -6.00 13.78 -13.59
CA ILE A 221 -4.72 13.06 -13.72
C ILE A 221 -4.92 11.54 -13.79
N LEU A 222 -5.78 10.97 -12.95
CA LEU A 222 -6.07 9.53 -13.00
C LEU A 222 -6.82 9.12 -14.28
N ILE A 223 -7.70 9.97 -14.80
CA ILE A 223 -8.38 9.70 -16.08
C ILE A 223 -7.36 9.69 -17.23
N ILE A 224 -6.43 10.65 -17.26
CA ILE A 224 -5.33 10.66 -18.23
C ILE A 224 -4.51 9.37 -18.10
N ALA A 225 -4.16 8.96 -16.89
CA ALA A 225 -3.44 7.71 -16.66
C ALA A 225 -4.23 6.49 -17.18
N CYS A 226 -5.55 6.44 -16.99
CA CYS A 226 -6.39 5.38 -17.55
C CYS A 226 -6.32 5.36 -19.09
N ILE A 227 -6.41 6.53 -19.73
CA ILE A 227 -6.32 6.64 -21.20
C ILE A 227 -4.96 6.14 -21.70
N ILE A 228 -3.87 6.50 -21.03
CA ILE A 228 -2.51 6.03 -21.37
C ILE A 228 -2.44 4.50 -21.30
N VAL A 229 -2.96 3.89 -20.23
CA VAL A 229 -2.94 2.42 -20.09
C VAL A 229 -3.81 1.76 -21.17
N VAL A 230 -4.96 2.34 -21.52
CA VAL A 230 -5.79 1.84 -22.64
C VAL A 230 -5.03 1.89 -23.97
N ILE A 231 -4.31 2.98 -24.26
CA ILE A 231 -3.51 3.07 -25.49
C ILE A 231 -2.41 2.00 -25.51
N LEU A 232 -1.73 1.78 -24.39
CA LEU A 232 -0.70 0.73 -24.28
C LEU A 232 -1.29 -0.66 -24.48
N LEU A 233 -2.46 -0.91 -23.89
CA LEU A 233 -3.18 -2.18 -24.02
C LEU A 233 -3.68 -2.43 -25.44
N LEU A 234 -4.19 -1.40 -26.13
CA LEU A 234 -4.56 -1.50 -27.55
C LEU A 234 -3.34 -1.84 -28.41
N LYS A 235 -2.19 -1.20 -28.13
CA LYS A 235 -0.95 -1.47 -28.87
C LYS A 235 -0.53 -2.94 -28.74
N THR A 236 -0.67 -3.54 -27.55
CA THR A 236 -0.34 -4.95 -27.33
C THR A 236 -1.27 -5.92 -28.06
N PHE A 237 -2.51 -5.54 -28.37
CA PHE A 237 -3.40 -6.37 -29.20
C PHE A 237 -3.09 -6.28 -30.69
N THR A 238 -2.48 -5.18 -31.12
CA THR A 238 -2.15 -4.94 -32.54
C THR A 238 -0.75 -5.43 -32.95
N SER A 239 0.10 -5.80 -31.98
CA SER A 239 1.46 -6.32 -32.16
C SER A 239 1.50 -7.84 -32.02
#